data_AF-A0A2S9KA37-F1
#
_entry.id   AF-A0A2S9KA37-F1
#
_cell.length_a   1.000
_cell.length_b   1.000
_cell.length_c   1.000
_cell.angle_alpha   90.00
_cell.angle_beta   90.00
_cell.angle_gamma   90.00
#
_symmetry.space_group_name_H-M   'P 1'
#
loop_
_entity.id
_entity.type
_entity.pdbx_description
1 polymer ?
#
loop_
_entity_poly.entity_id
_entity_poly.type
_entity_poly.pdbx_seq_one_letter_code
_entity_poly.pdbx_strand_id
1 'polypeptide(L)'
;MTRAVEFKTSVATALSGMEITPKKLQELVGREKPAGQHHMRYTPADMMAARYHAAGLKVPSMEELQTADVRFPALVVTRMTKGGVGKTSLCVNIASTMAMMGYRVLVIDADPQASASNLLGVETASYDSHITHIGNFLTKPKADKEPDSDLPDAIEHIYGGGFLDLIPSDITLAESDASMVTLMASHARAHLFLNRNATFLSRHYDVIFIDTAPGTTPIGLAFTYAAKEAGKVLTVVEPEGSCLRALDSLASNLAEINTVTGAEVGMEVVINKYHPSLKHVRESMGFLYSKYGAMLNDSIVPQFTGFARQLNPGNRDAAPLVEVEPSSVGAAAIFDVAKSLIRSFGITQPGLPASE
;
A
#
# COMPACT_ATOMS: atom_id res chain seq x y z
N MET A 1 -4.08 -16.33 9.86
CA MET A 1 -5.55 -16.50 9.85
C MET A 1 -6.14 -15.45 8.92
N THR A 2 -6.91 -15.86 7.92
CA THR A 2 -7.57 -14.94 6.98
C THR A 2 -8.81 -14.30 7.60
N ARG A 3 -8.93 -12.97 7.48
CA ARG A 3 -10.01 -12.16 8.07
C ARG A 3 -11.18 -12.03 7.09
N ALA A 4 -12.40 -12.12 7.63
CA ALA A 4 -13.61 -11.74 6.91
C ALA A 4 -13.92 -10.26 7.19
N VAL A 5 -13.72 -9.40 6.18
CA VAL A 5 -13.94 -7.95 6.32
C VAL A 5 -15.33 -7.59 5.82
N GLU A 6 -16.15 -7.04 6.71
CA GLU A 6 -17.49 -6.55 6.42
C GLU A 6 -17.73 -5.15 6.97
N PHE A 7 -18.37 -4.28 6.18
CA PHE A 7 -18.64 -2.90 6.57
C PHE A 7 -20.08 -2.46 6.27
N LYS A 8 -20.51 -1.40 6.95
CA LYS A 8 -21.88 -0.85 6.85
C LYS A 8 -22.06 -0.09 5.54
N THR A 9 -23.30 0.10 5.12
CA THR A 9 -23.67 0.86 3.91
C THR A 9 -23.02 2.24 3.83
N SER A 10 -22.91 2.98 4.94
CA SER A 10 -22.29 4.32 4.94
C SER A 10 -20.81 4.27 4.54
N VAL A 11 -20.08 3.27 5.05
CA VAL A 11 -18.67 3.03 4.74
C VAL A 11 -18.54 2.56 3.29
N ALA A 12 -19.38 1.62 2.86
CA ALA A 12 -19.41 1.14 1.47
C ALA A 12 -19.65 2.28 0.48
N THR A 13 -20.57 3.19 0.79
CA THR A 13 -20.85 4.38 -0.04
C THR A 13 -19.62 5.28 -0.11
N ALA A 14 -18.96 5.55 1.02
CA ALA A 14 -17.74 6.37 1.06
C ALA A 14 -16.57 5.73 0.29
N LEU A 15 -16.43 4.41 0.34
CA LEU A 15 -15.39 3.63 -0.35
C LEU A 15 -15.68 3.46 -1.85
N SER A 16 -16.94 3.51 -2.28
CA SER A 16 -17.29 3.25 -3.68
C SER A 16 -16.54 4.16 -4.67
N GLY A 17 -16.25 5.39 -4.25
CA GLY A 17 -15.69 6.44 -5.12
C GLY A 17 -16.66 6.88 -6.21
N MET A 18 -17.94 6.48 -6.13
CA MET A 18 -18.98 6.79 -7.11
C MET A 18 -19.96 7.80 -6.50
N GLU A 19 -20.40 8.78 -7.29
CA GLU A 19 -21.47 9.72 -6.89
C GLU A 19 -22.86 9.05 -7.02
N ILE A 20 -23.11 8.05 -6.16
CA ILE A 20 -24.34 7.25 -6.20
C ILE A 20 -25.03 7.18 -4.85
N THR A 21 -26.35 6.95 -4.88
CA THR A 21 -27.13 6.73 -3.66
C THR A 21 -26.84 5.36 -3.04
N PRO A 22 -27.01 5.18 -1.72
CA PRO A 22 -26.90 3.87 -1.08
C PRO A 22 -27.78 2.78 -1.71
N LYS A 23 -28.99 3.15 -2.16
CA LYS A 23 -29.89 2.23 -2.87
C LYS A 23 -29.28 1.79 -4.20
N LYS A 24 -28.72 2.73 -4.96
CA LYS A 24 -28.08 2.41 -6.23
C LYS A 24 -26.85 1.54 -6.05
N LEU A 25 -26.05 1.79 -5.01
CA LEU A 25 -24.92 0.91 -4.66
C LEU A 25 -25.41 -0.52 -4.38
N GLN A 26 -26.48 -0.68 -3.61
CA GLN A 26 -27.05 -2.00 -3.33
C GLN A 26 -27.54 -2.72 -4.60
N GLU A 27 -28.19 -2.00 -5.52
CA GLU A 27 -28.58 -2.54 -6.83
C GLU A 27 -27.36 -3.02 -7.63
N LEU A 28 -26.28 -2.22 -7.64
CA LEU A 28 -25.04 -2.55 -8.35
C LEU A 28 -24.28 -3.73 -7.73
N VAL A 29 -24.37 -3.93 -6.41
CA VAL A 29 -23.79 -5.12 -5.78
C VAL A 29 -24.44 -6.41 -6.29
N GLY A 30 -25.73 -6.36 -6.68
CA GLY A 30 -26.39 -7.48 -7.36
C GLY A 30 -26.76 -8.67 -6.47
N ARG A 31 -26.72 -8.53 -5.14
CA ARG A 31 -27.24 -9.53 -4.19
C ARG A 31 -28.18 -8.94 -3.16
N GLU A 32 -29.10 -9.77 -2.68
CA GLU A 32 -30.02 -9.41 -1.62
C GLU A 32 -29.34 -9.38 -0.24
N LYS A 33 -29.97 -8.67 0.70
CA LYS A 33 -29.57 -8.67 2.10
C LYS A 33 -29.77 -10.09 2.67
N PRO A 34 -28.76 -10.70 3.32
CA PRO A 34 -28.91 -12.02 3.93
C PRO A 34 -30.08 -12.07 4.92
N ALA A 35 -30.81 -13.19 4.92
CA ALA A 35 -31.91 -13.41 5.86
C ALA A 35 -31.41 -13.30 7.31
N GLY A 36 -32.19 -12.63 8.17
CA GLY A 36 -31.84 -12.44 9.58
C GLY A 36 -30.95 -11.23 9.89
N GLN A 37 -30.39 -10.54 8.89
CA GLN A 37 -29.67 -9.28 9.14
C GLN A 37 -30.63 -8.08 9.17
N HIS A 38 -30.49 -7.18 10.15
CA HIS A 38 -31.24 -5.92 10.17
C HIS A 38 -30.79 -4.95 9.07
N HIS A 39 -29.48 -4.87 8.82
CA HIS A 39 -28.86 -3.99 7.83
C HIS A 39 -27.96 -4.77 6.87
N MET A 40 -27.83 -4.30 5.64
CA MET A 40 -26.88 -4.83 4.66
C MET A 40 -25.43 -4.61 5.13
N ARG A 41 -24.62 -5.66 4.99
CA ARG A 41 -23.16 -5.61 5.13
C ARG A 41 -22.52 -5.83 3.76
N TYR A 42 -21.41 -5.13 3.52
CA TYR A 42 -20.67 -5.14 2.27
C TYR A 42 -19.28 -5.71 2.49
N THR A 43 -18.78 -6.43 1.50
CA THR A 43 -17.46 -7.06 1.44
C THR A 43 -16.62 -6.43 0.33
N PRO A 44 -15.29 -6.64 0.30
CA PRO A 44 -14.45 -6.32 -0.85
C PRO A 44 -15.01 -6.82 -2.20
N ALA A 45 -15.51 -8.06 -2.23
CA ALA A 45 -16.11 -8.66 -3.44
C ALA A 45 -17.36 -7.91 -3.90
N ASP A 46 -18.20 -7.44 -2.98
CA ASP A 46 -19.37 -6.62 -3.31
C ASP A 46 -18.95 -5.29 -3.95
N MET A 47 -17.88 -4.67 -3.43
CA MET A 47 -17.37 -3.40 -3.96
C MET A 47 -16.77 -3.57 -5.35
N MET A 48 -16.05 -4.66 -5.59
CA MET A 48 -15.59 -5.04 -6.92
C MET A 48 -16.79 -5.25 -7.86
N ALA A 49 -17.77 -6.07 -7.46
CA ALA A 49 -18.96 -6.35 -8.27
C ALA A 49 -19.72 -5.07 -8.66
N ALA A 50 -19.93 -4.17 -7.70
CA ALA A 50 -20.57 -2.89 -7.94
C ALA A 50 -19.83 -2.04 -8.98
N ARG A 51 -18.49 -2.06 -9.00
CA ARG A 51 -17.66 -1.32 -9.97
C ARG A 51 -17.81 -1.89 -11.39
N TYR A 52 -17.78 -3.20 -11.55
CA TYR A 52 -17.99 -3.84 -12.87
C TYR A 52 -19.40 -3.60 -13.39
N HIS A 53 -20.43 -3.80 -12.56
CA HIS A 53 -21.81 -3.56 -12.96
C HIS A 53 -22.07 -2.08 -13.28
N ALA A 54 -21.42 -1.13 -12.59
CA ALA A 54 -21.51 0.29 -12.92
C ALA A 54 -20.94 0.61 -14.31
N ALA A 55 -19.91 -0.12 -14.72
CA ALA A 55 -19.33 -0.04 -16.07
C ALA A 55 -20.10 -0.85 -17.13
N GLY A 56 -21.20 -1.52 -16.76
CA GLY A 56 -21.95 -2.40 -17.66
C GLY A 56 -21.21 -3.70 -18.01
N LEU A 57 -20.23 -4.10 -17.20
CA LEU A 57 -19.41 -5.29 -17.41
C LEU A 57 -19.85 -6.45 -16.50
N LYS A 58 -19.58 -7.68 -16.95
CA LYS A 58 -19.69 -8.88 -16.11
C LYS A 58 -18.53 -8.89 -15.10
N VAL A 59 -18.81 -9.26 -13.85
CA VAL A 59 -17.78 -9.51 -12.84
C VAL A 59 -16.96 -10.74 -13.26
N PRO A 60 -15.64 -10.63 -13.41
CA PRO A 60 -14.80 -11.76 -13.79
C PRO A 60 -14.70 -12.75 -12.63
N SER A 61 -14.65 -14.04 -12.95
CA SER A 61 -14.29 -15.08 -11.98
C SER A 61 -12.81 -15.00 -11.60
N MET A 62 -12.41 -15.62 -10.49
CA MET A 62 -11.00 -15.70 -10.11
C MET A 62 -10.14 -16.40 -11.19
N GLU A 63 -10.69 -17.41 -11.87
CA GLU A 63 -10.02 -18.10 -12.97
C GLU A 63 -9.87 -17.19 -14.22
N GLU A 64 -10.90 -16.40 -14.54
CA GLU A 64 -10.86 -15.41 -15.63
C GLU A 64 -9.79 -14.34 -15.34
N LEU A 65 -9.68 -13.87 -14.09
CA LEU A 65 -8.63 -12.93 -13.67
C LEU A 65 -7.22 -13.53 -13.76
N GLN A 66 -7.07 -14.81 -13.42
CA GLN A 66 -5.78 -15.51 -13.46
C GLN A 66 -5.33 -15.88 -14.87
N THR A 67 -6.21 -15.79 -15.86
CA THR A 67 -5.90 -16.11 -17.26
C THR A 67 -5.89 -14.88 -18.16
N ALA A 68 -6.24 -13.70 -17.61
CA ALA A 68 -6.19 -12.42 -18.32
C ALA A 68 -4.78 -12.06 -18.82
N ASP A 69 -4.73 -11.18 -19.82
CA ASP A 69 -3.49 -10.65 -20.38
C ASP A 69 -2.62 -10.01 -19.28
N VAL A 70 -1.30 -10.24 -19.40
CA VAL A 70 -0.32 -9.78 -18.42
C VAL A 70 -0.30 -8.25 -18.42
N ARG A 71 -0.76 -7.69 -17.30
CA ARG A 71 -0.58 -6.29 -16.99
C ARG A 71 0.12 -6.16 -15.65
N PHE A 72 1.27 -5.51 -15.65
CA PHE A 72 2.01 -5.34 -14.41
C PHE A 72 1.19 -4.51 -13.40
N PRO A 73 1.02 -4.98 -12.14
CA PRO A 73 0.29 -4.24 -11.12
C PRO A 73 0.94 -2.87 -10.87
N ALA A 74 0.15 -1.88 -10.49
CA ALA A 74 0.72 -0.61 -10.08
C ALA A 74 1.64 -0.81 -8.86
N LEU A 75 2.80 -0.14 -8.83
CA LEU A 75 3.76 -0.27 -7.75
C LEU A 75 3.79 1.02 -6.91
N VAL A 76 3.40 0.92 -5.64
CA VAL A 76 3.43 2.02 -4.67
C VAL A 76 4.53 1.77 -3.65
N VAL A 77 5.68 2.39 -3.84
CA VAL A 77 6.81 2.28 -2.91
C VAL A 77 6.76 3.41 -1.89
N THR A 78 6.61 3.08 -0.61
CA THR A 78 6.58 4.10 0.45
C THR A 78 7.99 4.45 0.91
N ARG A 79 8.34 5.75 0.98
CA ARG A 79 9.69 6.21 1.32
C ARG A 79 9.67 7.40 2.28
N MET A 80 10.53 7.33 3.30
CA MET A 80 10.90 8.49 4.11
C MET A 80 12.21 8.22 4.85
N THR A 81 13.10 9.21 4.92
CA THR A 81 14.40 9.06 5.61
C THR A 81 14.27 9.15 7.13
N LYS A 82 13.23 9.83 7.63
CA LYS A 82 12.92 9.95 9.05
C LYS A 82 11.91 8.89 9.49
N GLY A 83 12.20 8.19 10.60
CA GLY A 83 11.25 7.30 11.28
C GLY A 83 10.13 8.06 12.00
N GLY A 84 9.02 7.37 12.28
CA GLY A 84 7.93 7.91 13.11
C GLY A 84 6.99 8.91 12.44
N VAL A 85 7.15 9.20 11.14
CA VAL A 85 6.24 10.07 10.36
C VAL A 85 4.88 9.42 10.06
N GLY A 86 4.71 8.13 10.38
CA GLY A 86 3.49 7.36 10.09
C GLY A 86 3.46 6.66 8.74
N LYS A 87 4.62 6.50 8.07
CA LYS A 87 4.76 5.80 6.77
C LYS A 87 4.07 4.42 6.76
N THR A 88 4.47 3.52 7.67
CA THR A 88 3.93 2.17 7.76
C THR A 88 2.43 2.18 8.11
N SER A 89 2.01 3.02 9.05
CA SER A 89 0.60 3.22 9.39
C SER A 89 -0.24 3.62 8.17
N LEU A 90 0.22 4.59 7.37
CA LEU A 90 -0.48 5.02 6.17
C LEU A 90 -0.43 3.94 5.09
N CYS A 91 0.73 3.31 4.85
CA CYS A 91 0.91 2.23 3.88
C CYS A 91 -0.14 1.13 4.08
N VAL A 92 -0.21 0.58 5.30
CA VAL A 92 -1.14 -0.48 5.68
C VAL A 92 -2.59 -0.01 5.58
N ASN A 93 -2.93 1.17 6.11
CA ASN A 93 -4.32 1.65 6.09
C ASN A 93 -4.83 1.97 4.68
N ILE A 94 -3.96 2.51 3.81
CA ILE A 94 -4.28 2.77 2.40
C ILE A 94 -4.45 1.45 1.65
N ALA A 95 -3.53 0.49 1.82
CA ALA A 95 -3.61 -0.83 1.21
C ALA A 95 -4.90 -1.57 1.63
N SER A 96 -5.21 -1.59 2.93
CA SER A 96 -6.46 -2.11 3.47
C SER A 96 -7.69 -1.41 2.92
N THR A 97 -7.63 -0.09 2.72
CA THR A 97 -8.72 0.68 2.11
C THR A 97 -8.93 0.27 0.66
N MET A 98 -7.87 0.18 -0.15
CA MET A 98 -7.98 -0.26 -1.55
C MET A 98 -8.54 -1.69 -1.64
N ALA A 99 -8.11 -2.58 -0.74
CA ALA A 99 -8.69 -3.91 -0.62
C ALA A 99 -10.20 -3.85 -0.28
N MET A 100 -10.61 -3.03 0.69
CA MET A 100 -12.03 -2.79 1.00
C MET A 100 -12.82 -2.17 -0.18
N MET A 101 -12.16 -1.41 -1.06
CA MET A 101 -12.74 -0.88 -2.31
C MET A 101 -12.86 -1.93 -3.43
N GLY A 102 -12.40 -3.16 -3.18
CA GLY A 102 -12.47 -4.30 -4.10
C GLY A 102 -11.25 -4.49 -5.00
N TYR A 103 -10.14 -3.80 -4.75
CA TYR A 103 -8.87 -4.04 -5.44
C TYR A 103 -8.14 -5.24 -4.82
N ARG A 104 -7.38 -5.98 -5.61
CA ARG A 104 -6.50 -7.05 -5.14
C ARG A 104 -5.14 -6.46 -4.80
N VAL A 105 -4.77 -6.48 -3.54
CA VAL A 105 -3.61 -5.75 -3.01
C VAL A 105 -2.59 -6.70 -2.42
N LEU A 106 -1.33 -6.56 -2.83
CA LEU A 106 -0.19 -7.18 -2.14
C LEU A 106 0.56 -6.11 -1.35
N VAL A 107 0.80 -6.35 -0.06
CA VAL A 107 1.75 -5.58 0.74
C VAL A 107 3.05 -6.38 0.86
N ILE A 108 4.19 -5.75 0.62
CA ILE A 108 5.51 -6.33 0.89
C ILE A 108 6.12 -5.52 2.04
N ASP A 109 6.27 -6.16 3.20
CA ASP A 109 7.00 -5.57 4.32
C ASP A 109 8.50 -5.68 4.04
N ALA A 110 9.13 -4.53 3.83
CA ALA A 110 10.56 -4.39 3.54
C ALA A 110 11.26 -3.61 4.66
N ASP A 111 10.78 -3.78 5.90
CA ASP A 111 11.41 -3.29 7.12
C ASP A 111 11.71 -4.47 8.06
N PRO A 112 12.97 -4.67 8.50
CA PRO A 112 13.30 -5.72 9.47
C PRO A 112 12.57 -5.61 10.82
N GLN A 113 11.97 -4.45 11.13
CA GLN A 113 11.11 -4.27 12.31
C GLN A 113 9.69 -4.83 12.12
N ALA A 114 9.37 -5.34 10.93
CA ALA A 114 8.11 -6.03 10.62
C ALA A 114 6.85 -5.24 11.02
N SER A 115 6.91 -3.90 10.95
CA SER A 115 5.84 -3.05 11.47
C SER A 115 4.56 -3.17 10.67
N ALA A 116 4.65 -3.40 9.35
CA ALA A 116 3.48 -3.64 8.51
C ALA A 116 2.89 -5.02 8.79
N SER A 117 3.75 -6.03 8.93
CA SER A 117 3.37 -7.41 9.27
C SER A 117 2.59 -7.48 10.57
N ASN A 118 3.12 -6.86 11.63
CA ASN A 118 2.47 -6.81 12.94
C ASN A 118 1.13 -6.03 12.90
N LEU A 119 1.05 -4.91 12.16
CA LEU A 119 -0.21 -4.16 12.01
C LEU A 119 -1.30 -4.94 11.26
N LEU A 120 -0.90 -5.84 10.36
CA LEU A 120 -1.80 -6.75 9.65
C LEU A 120 -2.06 -8.04 10.44
N GLY A 121 -1.53 -8.15 11.67
CA GLY A 121 -1.73 -9.25 12.60
C GLY A 121 -0.98 -10.54 12.25
N VAL A 122 0.10 -10.44 11.48
CA VAL A 122 1.10 -11.51 11.36
C VAL A 122 2.16 -11.26 12.43
N GLU A 123 2.18 -12.11 13.46
CA GLU A 123 3.15 -12.03 14.55
C GLU A 123 4.48 -12.61 14.12
N THR A 124 5.54 -11.80 14.16
CA THR A 124 6.88 -12.15 13.66
C THR A 124 7.94 -12.27 14.76
N ALA A 125 7.52 -12.07 16.01
CA ALA A 125 8.39 -12.08 17.20
C ALA A 125 8.59 -13.47 17.81
N SER A 126 7.92 -14.51 17.30
CA SER A 126 8.18 -15.89 17.74
C SER A 126 9.47 -16.41 17.12
N TYR A 127 10.50 -16.66 17.94
CA TYR A 127 11.80 -17.21 17.51
C TYR A 127 11.73 -18.53 16.72
N ASP A 128 10.58 -19.21 16.70
CA ASP A 128 10.36 -20.50 16.03
C ASP A 128 9.66 -20.39 14.66
N SER A 129 9.20 -19.20 14.26
CA SER A 129 8.58 -19.01 12.93
C SER A 129 9.64 -18.71 11.88
N HIS A 130 9.93 -19.67 11.01
CA HIS A 130 10.71 -19.41 9.79
C HIS A 130 9.81 -18.65 8.80
N ILE A 131 9.99 -17.33 8.72
CA ILE A 131 9.32 -16.48 7.74
C ILE A 131 10.16 -16.42 6.46
N THR A 132 9.54 -16.62 5.31
CA THR A 132 10.16 -16.32 4.02
C THR A 132 9.86 -14.87 3.66
N HIS A 133 10.82 -13.97 3.90
CA HIS A 133 10.65 -12.54 3.64
C HIS A 133 11.21 -12.12 2.26
N ILE A 134 10.99 -10.87 1.87
CA ILE A 134 11.42 -10.36 0.56
C ILE A 134 12.92 -10.50 0.27
N GLY A 135 13.78 -10.46 1.31
CA GLY A 135 15.22 -10.61 1.20
C GLY A 135 15.68 -11.93 0.56
N ASN A 136 14.94 -13.03 0.77
CA ASN A 136 15.22 -14.34 0.18
C ASN A 136 15.16 -14.28 -1.34
N PHE A 137 14.29 -13.44 -1.90
CA PHE A 137 14.13 -13.28 -3.34
C PHE A 137 15.11 -12.26 -3.92
N LEU A 138 15.36 -11.15 -3.22
CA LEU A 138 16.24 -10.07 -3.70
C LEU A 138 17.73 -10.47 -3.76
N THR A 139 18.13 -11.44 -2.94
CA THR A 139 19.53 -11.90 -2.85
C THR A 139 19.85 -13.08 -3.77
N LYS A 140 18.86 -13.67 -4.47
CA LYS A 140 19.09 -14.75 -5.45
C LYS A 140 20.11 -14.35 -6.53
N PRO A 141 20.89 -15.28 -7.10
CA PRO A 141 21.85 -14.99 -8.15
C PRO A 141 21.23 -14.27 -9.37
N LYS A 142 21.91 -13.27 -9.95
CA LYS A 142 21.37 -12.45 -11.05
C LYS A 142 21.05 -13.25 -12.33
N ALA A 143 21.72 -14.39 -12.53
CA ALA A 143 21.47 -15.28 -13.66
C ALA A 143 20.11 -15.98 -13.58
N ASP A 144 19.48 -15.97 -12.40
CA ASP A 144 18.16 -16.55 -12.19
C ASP A 144 17.09 -15.63 -12.76
N LYS A 145 16.58 -16.03 -13.93
CA LYS A 145 15.49 -15.36 -14.65
C LYS A 145 14.18 -16.13 -14.54
N GLU A 146 14.21 -17.31 -13.95
CA GLU A 146 13.02 -18.13 -13.81
C GLU A 146 12.10 -17.50 -12.76
N PRO A 147 10.77 -17.64 -12.90
CA PRO A 147 9.84 -17.26 -11.85
C PRO A 147 10.16 -17.99 -10.54
N ASP A 148 9.98 -17.29 -9.42
CA ASP A 148 10.20 -17.86 -8.09
C ASP A 148 9.06 -18.83 -7.76
N SER A 149 9.33 -20.15 -7.86
CA SER A 149 8.33 -21.18 -7.56
C SER A 149 7.89 -21.20 -6.09
N ASP A 150 8.73 -20.67 -5.21
CA ASP A 150 8.55 -20.52 -3.76
C ASP A 150 7.88 -19.19 -3.36
N LEU A 151 7.61 -18.29 -4.31
CA LEU A 151 6.93 -17.02 -4.01
C LEU A 151 5.52 -17.20 -3.41
N PRO A 152 4.66 -18.11 -3.90
CA PRO A 152 3.34 -18.34 -3.30
C PRO A 152 3.43 -18.76 -1.82
N ASP A 153 4.46 -19.51 -1.44
CA ASP A 153 4.64 -20.00 -0.07
C ASP A 153 5.05 -18.88 0.91
N ALA A 154 5.54 -17.76 0.40
CA ALA A 154 5.88 -16.57 1.19
C ALA A 154 4.70 -15.62 1.42
N ILE A 155 3.54 -15.89 0.83
CA ILE A 155 2.38 -14.99 0.85
C ILE A 155 1.38 -15.40 1.92
N GLU A 156 1.10 -14.48 2.84
CA GLU A 156 0.09 -14.60 3.88
C GLU A 156 -1.22 -13.92 3.45
N HIS A 157 -2.32 -14.68 3.44
CA HIS A 157 -3.64 -14.16 3.07
C HIS A 157 -4.32 -13.44 4.24
N ILE A 158 -4.33 -12.11 4.20
CA ILE A 158 -4.88 -11.27 5.28
C ILE A 158 -6.40 -11.14 5.13
N TYR A 159 -6.91 -10.80 3.95
CA TYR A 159 -8.36 -10.73 3.68
C TYR A 159 -8.81 -11.90 2.80
N GLY A 160 -10.00 -12.44 3.12
CA GLY A 160 -10.59 -13.52 2.35
C GLY A 160 -10.77 -13.17 0.87
N GLY A 161 -10.56 -14.14 -0.02
CA GLY A 161 -10.68 -13.94 -1.47
C GLY A 161 -9.45 -13.33 -2.16
N GLY A 162 -8.33 -13.18 -1.44
CA GLY A 162 -7.08 -12.62 -2.01
C GLY A 162 -7.14 -11.12 -2.27
N PHE A 163 -8.00 -10.39 -1.53
CA PHE A 163 -8.11 -8.93 -1.68
C PHE A 163 -6.98 -8.18 -0.96
N LEU A 164 -6.44 -8.74 0.10
CA LEU A 164 -5.26 -8.20 0.80
C LEU A 164 -4.36 -9.35 1.22
N ASP A 165 -3.19 -9.37 0.64
CA ASP A 165 -2.14 -10.34 0.92
C ASP A 165 -0.87 -9.63 1.39
N LEU A 166 0.01 -10.37 2.07
CA LEU A 166 1.23 -9.85 2.67
C LEU A 166 2.41 -10.78 2.36
N ILE A 167 3.53 -10.25 1.90
CA ILE A 167 4.85 -10.87 2.11
C ILE A 167 5.42 -10.29 3.41
N PRO A 168 5.47 -11.07 4.51
CA PRO A 168 5.87 -10.57 5.81
C PRO A 168 7.39 -10.36 5.89
N SER A 169 7.81 -9.71 6.97
CA SER A 169 9.21 -9.46 7.29
C SER A 169 9.51 -9.87 8.73
N ASP A 170 10.77 -10.11 9.03
CA ASP A 170 11.27 -10.27 10.39
C ASP A 170 12.68 -9.67 10.51
N ILE A 171 13.30 -9.83 11.69
CA ILE A 171 14.61 -9.27 11.97
C ILE A 171 15.72 -9.81 11.05
N THR A 172 15.56 -11.01 10.48
CA THR A 172 16.55 -11.64 9.59
C THR A 172 16.66 -10.92 8.24
N LEU A 173 15.66 -10.09 7.87
CA LEU A 173 15.74 -9.22 6.70
C LEU A 173 16.93 -8.27 6.75
N ALA A 174 17.38 -7.88 7.95
CA ALA A 174 18.56 -7.04 8.12
C ALA A 174 19.84 -7.67 7.54
N GLU A 175 19.97 -8.99 7.58
CA GLU A 175 21.10 -9.72 6.99
C GLU A 175 21.05 -9.64 5.45
N SER A 176 19.84 -9.82 4.89
CA SER A 176 19.62 -9.68 3.46
C SER A 176 19.94 -8.26 2.97
N ASP A 177 19.47 -7.24 3.69
CA ASP A 177 19.74 -5.82 3.38
C ASP A 177 21.24 -5.51 3.41
N ALA A 178 21.96 -6.00 4.44
CA ALA A 178 23.41 -5.85 4.52
C ALA A 178 24.15 -6.56 3.37
N SER A 179 23.73 -7.79 3.02
CA SER A 179 24.34 -8.57 1.95
C SER A 179 24.21 -7.87 0.58
N MET A 180 23.12 -7.14 0.35
CA MET A 180 22.84 -6.44 -0.91
C MET A 180 23.91 -5.40 -1.27
N VAL A 181 24.61 -4.81 -0.29
CA VAL A 181 25.68 -3.82 -0.53
C VAL A 181 26.79 -4.41 -1.41
N THR A 182 27.09 -5.70 -1.23
CA THR A 182 28.15 -6.39 -1.96
C THR A 182 27.74 -6.87 -3.34
N LEU A 183 26.43 -6.87 -3.64
CA LEU A 183 25.91 -7.39 -4.90
C LEU A 183 26.13 -6.38 -6.02
N MET A 184 26.68 -6.85 -7.14
CA MET A 184 26.71 -6.06 -8.37
C MET A 184 25.29 -5.69 -8.79
N ALA A 185 25.11 -4.42 -9.17
CA ALA A 185 23.80 -3.85 -9.55
C ALA A 185 22.70 -4.08 -8.50
N SER A 186 23.03 -3.90 -7.21
CA SER A 186 22.09 -4.02 -6.09
C SER A 186 20.81 -3.18 -6.26
N HIS A 187 20.93 -1.97 -6.83
CA HIS A 187 19.78 -1.11 -7.16
C HIS A 187 18.74 -1.77 -8.07
N ALA A 188 19.14 -2.71 -8.93
CA ALA A 188 18.24 -3.37 -9.88
C ALA A 188 17.55 -4.62 -9.30
N ARG A 189 17.90 -5.06 -8.09
CA ARG A 189 17.46 -6.36 -7.54
C ARG A 189 15.94 -6.45 -7.38
N ALA A 190 15.30 -5.40 -6.87
CA ALA A 190 13.84 -5.36 -6.77
C ALA A 190 13.16 -5.37 -8.14
N HIS A 191 13.69 -4.61 -9.10
CA HIS A 191 13.16 -4.62 -10.48
C HIS A 191 13.28 -6.01 -11.13
N LEU A 192 14.39 -6.72 -10.92
CA LEU A 192 14.57 -8.09 -11.43
C LEU A 192 13.60 -9.09 -10.78
N PHE A 193 13.41 -9.00 -9.46
CA PHE A 193 12.41 -9.80 -8.74
C PHE A 193 11.00 -9.58 -9.28
N LEU A 194 10.60 -8.32 -9.46
CA LEU A 194 9.30 -7.97 -10.01
C LEU A 194 9.13 -8.49 -11.44
N ASN A 195 10.14 -8.35 -12.29
CA ASN A 195 10.09 -8.79 -13.69
C ASN A 195 9.98 -10.32 -13.84
N ARG A 196 10.79 -11.10 -13.11
CA ARG A 196 10.73 -12.58 -13.23
C ARG A 196 9.41 -13.15 -12.69
N ASN A 197 8.76 -12.44 -11.77
CA ASN A 197 7.45 -12.82 -11.22
C ASN A 197 6.27 -12.07 -11.85
N ALA A 198 6.49 -11.30 -12.92
CA ALA A 198 5.46 -10.40 -13.48
C ALA A 198 4.16 -11.13 -13.84
N THR A 199 4.26 -12.33 -14.42
CA THR A 199 3.10 -13.15 -14.78
C THR A 199 2.27 -13.52 -13.55
N PHE A 200 2.91 -14.02 -12.49
CA PHE A 200 2.22 -14.35 -11.24
C PHE A 200 1.60 -13.09 -10.61
N LEU A 201 2.39 -12.02 -10.47
CA LEU A 201 1.94 -10.78 -9.84
C LEU A 201 0.76 -10.14 -10.58
N SER A 202 0.82 -10.07 -11.92
CA SER A 202 -0.26 -9.50 -12.77
C SER A 202 -1.60 -10.23 -12.65
N ARG A 203 -1.55 -11.55 -12.45
CA ARG A 203 -2.73 -12.41 -12.38
C ARG A 203 -3.42 -12.33 -11.03
N HIS A 204 -2.69 -11.96 -9.98
CA HIS A 204 -3.19 -11.97 -8.61
C HIS A 204 -3.48 -10.59 -8.04
N TYR A 205 -2.78 -9.54 -8.50
CA TYR A 205 -2.84 -8.22 -7.87
C TYR A 205 -3.12 -7.10 -8.87
N ASP A 206 -3.87 -6.10 -8.42
CA ASP A 206 -4.09 -4.84 -9.14
C ASP A 206 -3.05 -3.78 -8.72
N VAL A 207 -2.55 -3.88 -7.48
CA VAL A 207 -1.54 -2.97 -6.90
C VAL A 207 -0.66 -3.70 -5.90
N ILE A 208 0.62 -3.32 -5.86
CA ILE A 208 1.62 -3.79 -4.90
C ILE A 208 2.12 -2.59 -4.09
N PHE A 209 1.98 -2.65 -2.77
CA PHE A 209 2.54 -1.70 -1.82
C PHE A 209 3.85 -2.23 -1.25
N ILE A 210 4.88 -1.40 -1.19
CA ILE A 210 6.14 -1.71 -0.52
C ILE A 210 6.30 -0.81 0.71
N ASP A 211 6.34 -1.41 1.91
CA ASP A 211 6.66 -0.69 3.14
C ASP A 211 8.15 -0.79 3.45
N THR A 212 8.95 0.23 3.11
CA THR A 212 10.41 0.15 3.30
C THR A 212 10.84 0.64 4.67
N ALA A 213 11.93 0.14 5.24
CA ALA A 213 12.57 0.74 6.41
C ALA A 213 12.85 2.26 6.25
N PRO A 214 12.88 3.05 7.35
CA PRO A 214 13.29 4.45 7.28
C PRO A 214 14.78 4.58 6.89
N GLY A 215 15.12 5.68 6.23
CA GLY A 215 16.49 5.99 5.84
C GLY A 215 16.86 5.51 4.44
N THR A 216 18.17 5.33 4.22
CA THR A 216 18.75 4.95 2.92
C THR A 216 19.29 3.53 2.98
N THR A 217 18.40 2.54 3.03
CA THR A 217 18.76 1.12 3.01
C THR A 217 18.94 0.60 1.57
N PRO A 218 19.84 -0.38 1.31
CA PRO A 218 19.97 -1.05 0.02
C PRO A 218 18.64 -1.58 -0.55
N ILE A 219 17.81 -2.24 0.26
CA ILE A 219 16.48 -2.71 -0.16
C ILE A 219 15.58 -1.52 -0.53
N GLY A 220 15.55 -0.47 0.30
CA GLY A 220 14.75 0.73 0.05
C GLY A 220 15.15 1.44 -1.25
N LEU A 221 16.46 1.52 -1.54
CA LEU A 221 17.00 2.05 -2.80
C LEU A 221 16.62 1.17 -4.00
N ALA A 222 16.70 -0.16 -3.86
CA ALA A 222 16.34 -1.07 -4.93
C ALA A 222 14.86 -0.95 -5.32
N PHE A 223 13.96 -0.87 -4.34
CA PHE A 223 12.55 -0.62 -4.60
C PHE A 223 12.28 0.79 -5.14
N THR A 224 13.04 1.80 -4.70
CA THR A 224 12.95 3.14 -5.30
C THR A 224 13.26 3.11 -6.80
N TYR A 225 14.32 2.40 -7.18
CA TYR A 225 14.65 2.23 -8.59
C TYR A 225 13.56 1.46 -9.35
N ALA A 226 12.97 0.43 -8.74
CA ALA A 226 11.85 -0.30 -9.32
C ALA A 226 10.60 0.58 -9.54
N ALA A 227 10.41 1.63 -8.74
CA ALA A 227 9.31 2.59 -8.89
C ALA A 227 9.41 3.48 -10.14
N LYS A 228 10.47 3.37 -10.95
CA LYS A 228 10.61 4.10 -12.22
C LYS A 228 9.44 3.87 -13.18
N GLU A 229 8.83 2.68 -13.17
CA GLU A 229 7.66 2.38 -14.01
C GLU A 229 6.43 3.18 -13.58
N ALA A 230 6.31 3.48 -12.28
CA ALA A 230 5.28 4.37 -11.73
C ALA A 230 5.66 5.86 -11.82
N GLY A 231 6.92 6.17 -12.14
CA GLY A 231 7.48 7.53 -12.20
C GLY A 231 7.64 8.22 -10.84
N LYS A 232 7.25 7.59 -9.72
CA LYS A 232 7.29 8.22 -8.39
C LYS A 232 7.19 7.22 -7.23
N VAL A 233 7.67 7.65 -6.07
CA VAL A 233 7.44 7.00 -4.77
C VAL A 233 6.39 7.75 -3.94
N LEU A 234 5.72 7.05 -3.03
CA LEU A 234 4.83 7.64 -2.03
C LEU A 234 5.65 8.10 -0.82
N THR A 235 5.66 9.39 -0.55
CA THR A 235 6.37 9.99 0.58
C THR A 235 5.38 10.48 1.63
N VAL A 236 5.63 10.15 2.90
CA VAL A 236 4.81 10.63 4.03
C VAL A 236 5.60 11.67 4.81
N VAL A 237 5.03 12.86 5.00
CA VAL A 237 5.67 13.95 5.72
C VAL A 237 4.76 14.49 6.83
N GLU A 238 5.33 14.71 8.02
CA GLU A 238 4.67 15.47 9.08
C GLU A 238 5.12 16.94 8.97
N PRO A 239 4.23 17.94 9.11
CA PRO A 239 4.55 19.36 8.94
C PRO A 239 5.31 19.93 10.15
N GLU A 240 6.49 19.36 10.40
CA GLU A 240 7.45 19.72 11.44
C GLU A 240 8.83 19.99 10.83
N GLY A 241 9.58 20.94 11.40
CA GLY A 241 10.85 21.41 10.79
C GLY A 241 11.92 20.32 10.57
N SER A 242 11.97 19.27 11.42
CA SER A 242 12.90 18.16 11.23
C SER A 242 12.49 17.23 10.08
N CYS A 243 11.19 17.09 9.81
CA CYS A 243 10.67 16.31 8.69
C CYS A 243 10.92 16.99 7.35
N LEU A 244 10.91 18.33 7.29
CA LEU A 244 11.21 19.08 6.08
C LEU A 244 12.65 18.84 5.59
N ARG A 245 13.62 18.79 6.50
CA ARG A 245 15.01 18.44 6.16
C ARG A 245 15.15 16.99 5.68
N ALA A 246 14.38 16.09 6.28
CA ALA A 246 14.34 14.69 5.86
C ALA A 246 13.74 14.53 4.46
N LEU A 247 12.73 15.35 4.12
CA LEU A 247 12.16 15.43 2.77
C LEU A 247 13.18 15.97 1.75
N ASP A 248 13.93 17.02 2.11
CA ASP A 248 15.04 17.53 1.29
C ASP A 248 16.10 16.44 1.03
N SER A 249 16.46 15.67 2.06
CA SER A 249 17.39 14.55 1.91
C SER A 249 16.85 13.46 0.98
N LEU A 250 15.55 13.14 1.05
CA LEU A 250 14.93 12.18 0.13
C LEU A 250 14.95 12.70 -1.31
N ALA A 251 14.66 13.99 -1.52
CA ALA A 251 14.73 14.61 -2.85
C ALA A 251 16.13 14.51 -3.47
N SER A 252 17.17 14.78 -2.67
CA SER A 252 18.57 14.61 -3.11
C SER A 252 18.89 13.16 -3.45
N ASN A 253 18.44 12.19 -2.63
CA ASN A 253 18.67 10.76 -2.90
C ASN A 253 18.00 10.33 -4.21
N LEU A 254 16.78 10.79 -4.49
CA LEU A 254 16.07 10.50 -5.74
C LEU A 254 16.81 11.09 -6.94
N ALA A 255 17.30 12.34 -6.84
CA ALA A 255 18.08 12.98 -7.89
C ALA A 255 19.38 12.22 -8.18
N GLU A 256 20.06 11.70 -7.14
CA GLU A 256 21.26 10.88 -7.30
C GLU A 256 20.96 9.55 -8.00
N ILE A 257 19.91 8.84 -7.58
CA ILE A 257 19.48 7.58 -8.24
C ILE A 257 19.16 7.83 -9.71
N ASN A 258 18.41 8.89 -10.02
CA ASN A 258 18.06 9.25 -11.40
C ASN A 258 19.31 9.57 -12.22
N THR A 259 20.26 10.32 -11.65
CA THR A 259 21.53 10.65 -12.32
C THR A 259 22.38 9.41 -12.61
N VAL A 260 22.48 8.48 -11.65
CA VAL A 260 23.33 7.28 -11.78
C VAL A 260 22.71 6.24 -12.71
N THR A 261 21.39 6.10 -12.68
CA THR A 261 20.70 4.98 -13.34
C THR A 261 19.95 5.37 -14.61
N GLY A 262 19.79 6.67 -14.87
CA GLY A 262 18.92 7.19 -15.93
C GLY A 262 17.42 6.97 -15.66
N ALA A 263 17.05 6.57 -14.44
CA ALA A 263 15.64 6.50 -14.05
C ALA A 263 15.03 7.90 -13.91
N GLU A 264 13.71 7.98 -13.99
CA GLU A 264 12.94 9.21 -13.77
C GLU A 264 11.95 8.98 -12.62
N VAL A 265 12.47 8.93 -11.39
CA VAL A 265 11.67 8.71 -10.18
C VAL A 265 11.50 10.02 -9.42
N GLY A 266 10.27 10.50 -9.34
CA GLY A 266 9.85 11.62 -8.49
C GLY A 266 9.27 11.17 -7.15
N MET A 267 8.48 12.04 -6.54
CA MET A 267 7.74 11.71 -5.33
C MET A 267 6.33 12.31 -5.37
N GLU A 268 5.41 11.65 -4.70
CA GLU A 268 4.11 12.20 -4.32
C GLU A 268 4.03 12.23 -2.79
N VAL A 269 3.74 13.39 -2.24
CA VAL A 269 3.90 13.70 -0.81
C VAL A 269 2.53 13.80 -0.15
N VAL A 270 2.23 12.85 0.72
CA VAL A 270 1.06 12.91 1.61
C VAL A 270 1.47 13.56 2.93
N ILE A 271 0.75 14.62 3.28
CA ILE A 271 0.93 15.32 4.55
C ILE A 271 0.16 14.56 5.62
N ASN A 272 0.85 14.18 6.69
CA ASN A 272 0.31 13.42 7.80
C ASN A 272 0.35 14.24 9.10
N LYS A 273 -0.49 13.85 10.07
CA LYS A 273 -0.61 14.46 11.40
C LYS A 273 -0.82 15.98 11.37
N TYR A 274 -1.58 16.47 10.40
CA TYR A 274 -1.85 17.89 10.30
C TYR A 274 -2.73 18.38 11.47
N HIS A 275 -2.26 19.41 12.18
CA HIS A 275 -3.01 20.05 13.26
C HIS A 275 -3.12 21.57 13.03
N PRO A 276 -4.25 22.07 12.48
CA PRO A 276 -4.35 23.44 11.98
C PRO A 276 -4.20 24.52 13.04
N SER A 277 -4.47 24.23 14.32
CA SER A 277 -4.35 25.23 15.39
C SER A 277 -2.89 25.59 15.73
N LEU A 278 -1.92 24.73 15.40
CA LEU A 278 -0.53 24.93 15.77
C LEU A 278 0.16 25.88 14.78
N LYS A 279 0.73 26.98 15.29
CA LYS A 279 1.38 28.01 14.47
C LYS A 279 2.53 27.45 13.63
N HIS A 280 3.44 26.69 14.25
CA HIS A 280 4.60 26.11 13.58
C HIS A 280 4.21 25.10 12.48
N VAL A 281 3.07 24.41 12.63
CA VAL A 281 2.51 23.54 11.60
C VAL A 281 2.07 24.37 10.40
N ARG A 282 1.32 25.46 10.62
CA ARG A 282 0.90 26.36 9.53
C ARG A 282 2.08 26.99 8.79
N GLU A 283 3.13 27.38 9.51
CA GLU A 283 4.37 27.90 8.91
C GLU A 283 5.08 26.83 8.08
N SER A 284 5.18 25.59 8.59
CA SER A 284 5.76 24.45 7.87
C SER A 284 4.97 24.09 6.61
N MET A 285 3.63 24.21 6.64
CA MET A 285 2.79 24.05 5.45
C MET A 285 3.12 25.07 4.37
N GLY A 286 3.35 26.34 4.73
CA GLY A 286 3.76 27.37 3.78
C GLY A 286 5.05 27.01 3.04
N PHE A 287 6.02 26.45 3.75
CA PHE A 287 7.25 25.93 3.14
C PHE A 287 6.98 24.73 2.20
N LEU A 288 6.16 23.76 2.65
CA LEU A 288 5.80 22.59 1.84
C LEU A 288 5.14 23.02 0.53
N TYR A 289 4.15 23.90 0.56
CA TYR A 289 3.50 24.40 -0.65
C TYR A 289 4.48 25.17 -1.55
N SER A 290 5.34 26.01 -0.96
CA SER A 290 6.28 26.81 -1.74
C SER A 290 7.33 25.98 -2.47
N LYS A 291 7.80 24.88 -1.89
CA LYS A 291 8.92 24.08 -2.45
C LYS A 291 8.45 22.80 -3.15
N TYR A 292 7.43 22.16 -2.61
CA TYR A 292 6.96 20.83 -3.02
C TYR A 292 5.53 20.83 -3.57
N GLY A 293 4.91 21.99 -3.79
CA GLY A 293 3.48 22.11 -4.13
C GLY A 293 3.01 21.20 -5.28
N ALA A 294 3.80 21.05 -6.34
CA ALA A 294 3.46 20.18 -7.48
C ALA A 294 3.54 18.67 -7.16
N MET A 295 4.20 18.31 -6.05
CA MET A 295 4.35 16.94 -5.57
C MET A 295 3.39 16.62 -4.43
N LEU A 296 2.69 17.61 -3.86
CA LEU A 296 1.77 17.38 -2.75
C LEU A 296 0.52 16.65 -3.25
N ASN A 297 0.11 15.63 -2.50
CA ASN A 297 -1.17 14.97 -2.69
C ASN A 297 -2.31 15.96 -2.33
N ASP A 298 -3.45 15.84 -3.00
CA ASP A 298 -4.65 16.65 -2.77
C ASP A 298 -5.29 16.41 -1.39
N SER A 299 -4.97 15.28 -0.77
CA SER A 299 -5.52 14.85 0.51
C SER A 299 -4.48 14.97 1.64
N ILE A 300 -4.95 15.47 2.79
CA ILE A 300 -4.13 15.66 4.00
C ILE A 300 -4.71 14.79 5.11
N VAL A 301 -3.86 14.04 5.80
CA VAL A 301 -4.25 13.23 6.96
C VAL A 301 -4.14 14.06 8.24
N PRO A 302 -5.25 14.26 8.99
CA PRO A 302 -5.23 15.04 10.22
C PRO A 302 -4.51 14.29 11.34
N GLN A 303 -4.04 15.02 12.36
CA GLN A 303 -3.60 14.39 13.59
C GLN A 303 -4.78 13.67 14.26
N PHE A 304 -4.69 12.36 14.38
CA PHE A 304 -5.76 11.53 14.93
C PHE A 304 -5.21 10.43 15.85
N THR A 305 -5.75 10.34 17.06
CA THR A 305 -5.24 9.44 18.11
C THR A 305 -5.49 7.96 17.82
N GLY A 306 -6.42 7.63 16.93
CA GLY A 306 -6.67 6.24 16.52
C GLY A 306 -5.46 5.57 15.87
N PHE A 307 -4.65 6.31 15.11
CA PHE A 307 -3.40 5.78 14.54
C PHE A 307 -2.35 5.40 15.58
N ALA A 308 -2.40 6.00 16.78
CA ALA A 308 -1.52 5.60 17.88
C ALA A 308 -2.07 4.36 18.62
N ARG A 309 -3.39 4.22 18.72
CA ARG A 309 -4.03 3.05 19.36
C ARG A 309 -3.73 1.75 18.63
N GLN A 310 -3.70 1.75 17.29
CA GLN A 310 -3.34 0.56 16.49
C GLN A 310 -1.90 0.08 16.72
N LEU A 311 -0.99 0.98 17.14
CA LEU A 311 0.43 0.67 17.39
C LEU A 311 0.67 0.21 18.84
N ASN A 312 -0.38 0.09 19.66
CA ASN A 312 -0.23 -0.28 21.06
C ASN A 312 0.11 -1.79 21.17
N PRO A 313 1.27 -2.16 21.75
CA PRO A 313 1.66 -3.57 21.92
C PRO A 313 0.69 -4.40 22.76
N GLY A 314 -0.15 -3.75 23.58
CA GLY A 314 -1.19 -4.41 24.36
C GLY A 314 -2.43 -4.82 23.56
N ASN A 315 -2.58 -4.34 22.32
CA ASN A 315 -3.70 -4.72 21.46
C ASN A 315 -3.41 -6.04 20.75
N ARG A 316 -3.98 -7.13 21.27
CA ARG A 316 -3.81 -8.48 20.71
C ARG A 316 -4.53 -8.66 19.35
N ASP A 317 -5.51 -7.81 19.07
CA ASP A 317 -6.25 -7.79 17.80
C ASP A 317 -5.76 -6.62 16.94
N ALA A 318 -4.49 -6.68 16.52
CA ALA A 318 -3.89 -5.66 15.68
C ALA A 318 -4.60 -5.60 14.31
N ALA A 319 -5.27 -4.49 14.05
CA ALA A 319 -5.92 -4.23 12.78
C ALA A 319 -5.77 -2.75 12.37
N PRO A 320 -5.71 -2.47 11.06
CA PRO A 320 -5.77 -1.13 10.49
C PRO A 320 -6.93 -0.30 11.08
N LEU A 321 -6.68 1.00 11.30
CA LEU A 321 -7.70 1.98 11.71
C LEU A 321 -8.98 1.91 10.86
N VAL A 322 -8.82 1.70 9.55
CA VAL A 322 -9.95 1.63 8.62
C VAL A 322 -10.85 0.42 8.84
N GLU A 323 -10.38 -0.63 9.52
CA GLU A 323 -11.19 -1.76 9.96
C GLU A 323 -11.85 -1.50 11.31
N VAL A 324 -11.08 -0.94 12.26
CA VAL A 324 -11.51 -0.79 13.66
C VAL A 324 -12.46 0.40 13.83
N GLU A 325 -12.17 1.52 13.16
CA GLU A 325 -12.92 2.78 13.27
C GLU A 325 -13.24 3.37 11.87
N PRO A 326 -13.93 2.64 10.97
CA PRO A 326 -14.18 3.03 9.58
C PRO A 326 -15.02 4.30 9.41
N SER A 327 -15.69 4.76 10.47
CA SER A 327 -16.51 5.98 10.46
C SER A 327 -15.80 7.18 11.12
N SER A 328 -14.52 7.03 11.48
CA SER A 328 -13.72 8.11 12.07
C SER A 328 -13.25 9.11 11.00
N VAL A 329 -12.89 10.32 11.45
CA VAL A 329 -12.25 11.33 10.58
C VAL A 329 -10.90 10.87 10.04
N GLY A 330 -10.18 10.03 10.79
CA GLY A 330 -8.93 9.42 10.33
C GLY A 330 -9.17 8.44 9.19
N ALA A 331 -10.16 7.56 9.31
CA ALA A 331 -10.53 6.63 8.24
C ALA A 331 -11.01 7.36 6.99
N ALA A 332 -11.85 8.39 7.13
CA ALA A 332 -12.29 9.21 6.01
C ALA A 332 -11.11 9.84 5.24
N ALA A 333 -10.12 10.41 5.96
CA ALA A 333 -8.93 10.96 5.32
C ALA A 333 -8.09 9.90 4.58
N ILE A 334 -7.99 8.68 5.12
CA ILE A 334 -7.33 7.56 4.41
C ILE A 334 -8.11 7.17 3.16
N PHE A 335 -9.45 7.19 3.19
CA PHE A 335 -10.27 6.90 2.01
C PHE A 335 -10.01 7.91 0.89
N ASP A 336 -9.85 9.18 1.24
CA ASP A 336 -9.57 10.23 0.26
C ASP A 336 -8.15 10.09 -0.31
N VAL A 337 -7.15 9.80 0.53
CA VAL A 337 -5.79 9.49 0.07
C VAL A 337 -5.80 8.26 -0.85
N ALA A 338 -6.51 7.18 -0.50
CA ALA A 338 -6.57 5.98 -1.33
C ALA A 338 -7.19 6.26 -2.71
N LYS A 339 -8.29 7.02 -2.77
CA LYS A 339 -8.89 7.46 -4.05
C LYS A 339 -7.92 8.31 -4.87
N SER A 340 -7.20 9.21 -4.21
CA SER A 340 -6.19 10.05 -4.85
C SER A 340 -5.07 9.22 -5.47
N LEU A 341 -4.54 8.25 -4.71
CA LEU A 341 -3.48 7.37 -5.19
C LEU A 341 -3.95 6.41 -6.29
N ILE A 342 -5.21 5.97 -6.28
CA ILE A 342 -5.79 5.20 -7.38
C ILE A 342 -5.67 5.96 -8.69
N ARG A 343 -6.09 7.23 -8.71
CA ARG A 343 -5.94 8.10 -9.90
C ARG A 343 -4.48 8.36 -10.22
N SER A 344 -3.69 8.76 -9.22
CA SER A 344 -2.34 9.27 -9.45
C SER A 344 -1.33 8.18 -9.85
N PHE A 345 -1.52 6.93 -9.43
CA PHE A 345 -0.72 5.77 -9.84
C PHE A 345 -1.37 4.96 -10.98
N GLY A 346 -2.52 5.38 -11.51
CA GLY A 346 -3.22 4.68 -12.60
C GLY A 346 -3.65 3.25 -12.21
N ILE A 347 -4.03 3.05 -10.95
CA ILE A 347 -4.46 1.75 -10.42
C ILE A 347 -5.83 1.42 -11.00
N THR A 348 -5.99 0.23 -11.55
CA THR A 348 -7.24 -0.20 -12.20
C THR A 348 -7.33 -1.71 -12.19
N GLN A 349 -8.52 -2.23 -12.45
CA GLN A 349 -8.79 -3.66 -12.48
C GLN A 349 -8.90 -4.15 -13.94
N PRO A 350 -8.69 -5.44 -14.21
CA PRO A 350 -8.77 -5.99 -15.56
C PRO A 350 -10.10 -5.66 -16.27
N GLY A 351 -10.02 -5.16 -17.50
CA GLY A 351 -11.20 -4.80 -18.30
C GLY A 351 -11.93 -3.51 -17.90
N LEU A 352 -11.58 -2.90 -16.77
CA LEU A 352 -12.10 -1.58 -16.39
C LEU A 352 -11.19 -0.46 -16.92
N PRO A 353 -11.76 0.69 -17.32
CA PRO A 353 -10.98 1.85 -17.72
C PRO A 353 -10.18 2.43 -16.54
N ALA A 354 -9.20 3.27 -16.85
CA ALA A 354 -8.59 4.14 -15.84
C ALA A 354 -9.66 5.00 -15.17
N SER A 355 -9.61 5.05 -13.83
CA SER A 355 -10.45 5.98 -13.07
C SER A 355 -10.05 7.40 -13.47
N GLU A 356 -11.00 8.16 -14.02
CA GLU A 356 -10.82 9.59 -14.35
C GLU A 356 -10.58 10.45 -13.10
#